data_AF-A0A502SP36-F1
#
_entry.id   AF-A0A502SP36-F1
#
_cell.length_a   1.000
_cell.length_b   1.000
_cell.length_c   1.000
_cell.angle_alpha   90.00
_cell.angle_beta   90.00
_cell.angle_gamma   90.00
#
_symmetry.space_group_name_H-M   'P 1'
#
loop_
_entity.id
_entity.type
_entity.pdbx_description
1 polymer ?
#
loop_
_entity_poly.entity_id
_entity_poly.type
_entity_poly.pdbx_seq_one_letter_code
_entity_poly.pdbx_strand_id
1 'polypeptide(L)'
;MFSGAQISLYPMADDFVGVILGALGALDPYRDRLRIETDDISTLLVGPPEVLFPAMRDLFVAAAKSGRHCVLSAAVSRGCPGEPDDPICRSEEIGGPAIPLDDRKRAALRAVGATLSTNQPVAAQFSLYVMGTGDHMDEIYGCIDFLKRSGVFERSKHFCTKLRGDAGAVFATLNEAFCRFGPGAGHVTLDITISANSPTAA
;
A
#
# COMPACT_ATOMS: atom_id res chain seq x y z
N MET A 1 -4.94 -4.62 16.28
CA MET A 1 -5.76 -3.97 15.24
C MET A 1 -5.83 -4.87 14.03
N PHE A 2 -7.01 -5.36 13.68
CA PHE A 2 -7.19 -6.09 12.41
C PHE A 2 -6.78 -5.21 11.22
N SER A 3 -5.98 -5.76 10.31
CA SER A 3 -5.52 -5.10 9.09
C SER A 3 -5.41 -6.07 7.92
N GLY A 4 -5.74 -5.57 6.73
CA GLY A 4 -5.66 -6.38 5.53
C GLY A 4 -5.83 -5.57 4.25
N ALA A 5 -5.66 -6.26 3.13
CA ALA A 5 -5.81 -5.74 1.79
C ALA A 5 -6.59 -6.73 0.92
N GLN A 6 -7.58 -6.23 0.19
CA GLN A 6 -8.17 -6.93 -0.95
C GLN A 6 -7.49 -6.45 -2.22
N ILE A 7 -6.86 -7.35 -2.96
CA ILE A 7 -6.00 -7.00 -4.09
C ILE A 7 -6.46 -7.72 -5.35
N SER A 8 -6.58 -6.99 -6.45
CA SER A 8 -6.83 -7.54 -7.78
C SER A 8 -5.69 -7.15 -8.71
N LEU A 9 -5.22 -8.11 -9.49
CA LEU A 9 -4.16 -7.93 -10.48
C LEU A 9 -4.75 -8.06 -11.88
N TYR A 10 -4.52 -7.06 -12.72
CA TYR A 10 -5.04 -6.97 -14.08
C TYR A 10 -3.87 -6.87 -15.07
N PRO A 11 -3.37 -7.99 -15.60
CA PRO A 11 -2.51 -8.00 -16.77
C PRO A 11 -3.34 -7.74 -18.03
N MET A 12 -2.97 -6.74 -18.82
CA MET A 12 -3.59 -6.47 -20.12
C MET A 12 -2.94 -7.35 -21.19
N ALA A 13 -3.13 -8.66 -21.09
CA ALA A 13 -2.54 -9.65 -21.99
C ALA A 13 -3.39 -10.92 -22.10
N ASP A 14 -3.34 -11.62 -23.24
CA ASP A 14 -4.07 -12.88 -23.46
C ASP A 14 -3.65 -13.98 -22.48
N ASP A 15 -2.38 -13.96 -22.05
CA ASP A 15 -1.80 -14.87 -21.07
C ASP A 15 -2.02 -14.42 -19.62
N PHE A 16 -3.04 -13.60 -19.34
CA PHE A 16 -3.30 -13.05 -18.00
C PHE A 16 -3.34 -14.10 -16.89
N VAL A 17 -3.88 -15.29 -17.15
CA VAL A 17 -3.90 -16.40 -16.19
C VAL A 17 -2.48 -16.80 -15.78
N GLY A 18 -1.57 -16.95 -16.74
CA GLY A 18 -0.19 -17.31 -16.48
C GLY A 18 0.56 -16.22 -15.71
N VAL A 19 0.30 -14.95 -16.03
CA VAL A 19 0.89 -13.80 -15.31
C VAL A 19 0.39 -13.73 -13.86
N ILE A 20 -0.92 -13.87 -13.63
CA ILE A 20 -1.50 -13.82 -12.29
C ILE A 20 -1.00 -14.99 -11.43
N LEU A 21 -1.15 -16.23 -11.92
CA LEU A 21 -0.75 -17.41 -11.16
C LEU A 21 0.76 -17.45 -10.91
N GLY A 22 1.57 -17.02 -11.89
CA GLY A 22 3.02 -16.90 -11.73
C GLY A 22 3.40 -15.84 -10.68
N ALA A 23 2.70 -14.71 -10.63
CA ALA A 23 2.95 -13.65 -9.66
C ALA A 23 2.57 -14.05 -8.23
N LEU A 24 1.52 -14.87 -8.04
CA LEU A 24 1.10 -15.33 -6.71
C LEU A 24 2.20 -16.09 -5.95
N GLY A 25 3.14 -16.75 -6.64
CA GLY A 25 4.30 -17.38 -6.01
C GLY A 25 5.21 -16.39 -5.26
N ALA A 26 5.16 -15.10 -5.58
CA ALA A 26 5.89 -14.07 -4.83
C ALA A 26 5.37 -13.87 -3.40
N LEU A 27 4.19 -14.41 -3.09
CA LEU A 27 3.62 -14.39 -1.74
C LEU A 27 4.10 -15.54 -0.85
N ASP A 28 4.75 -16.56 -1.40
CA ASP A 28 5.19 -17.74 -0.65
C ASP A 28 6.10 -17.41 0.55
N PRO A 29 7.06 -16.46 0.48
CA PRO A 29 7.88 -16.07 1.62
C PRO A 29 7.12 -15.40 2.79
N TYR A 30 5.84 -15.08 2.60
CA TYR A 30 5.03 -14.34 3.56
C TYR A 30 3.95 -15.20 4.24
N ARG A 31 3.79 -16.47 3.85
CA ARG A 31 2.69 -17.35 4.28
C ARG A 31 2.66 -17.66 5.78
N ASP A 32 3.79 -17.53 6.47
CA ASP A 32 3.91 -17.69 7.92
C ASP A 32 3.44 -16.44 8.69
N ARG A 33 3.35 -15.29 8.02
CA ARG A 33 3.00 -13.99 8.60
C ARG A 33 1.72 -13.38 8.05
N LEU A 34 1.20 -13.93 6.95
CA LEU A 34 -0.03 -13.48 6.30
C LEU A 34 -1.01 -14.64 6.14
N ARG A 35 -2.28 -14.38 6.44
CA ARG A 35 -3.39 -15.19 5.92
C ARG A 35 -3.69 -14.73 4.50
N ILE A 36 -3.73 -15.69 3.56
CA ILE A 36 -3.85 -15.43 2.12
C ILE A 36 -4.99 -16.29 1.56
N GLU A 37 -6.00 -15.64 0.99
CA GLU A 37 -7.17 -16.30 0.42
C GLU A 37 -7.49 -15.70 -0.95
N THR A 38 -7.72 -16.52 -1.97
CA THR A 38 -7.98 -16.05 -3.34
C THR A 38 -9.36 -16.54 -3.79
N ASP A 39 -10.16 -15.63 -4.32
CA ASP A 39 -11.43 -15.91 -4.97
C ASP A 39 -11.40 -15.46 -6.45
N ASP A 40 -12.56 -15.44 -7.11
CA ASP A 40 -12.70 -15.07 -8.52
C ASP A 40 -12.60 -13.55 -8.79
N ILE A 41 -12.50 -12.73 -7.74
CA ILE A 41 -12.40 -11.27 -7.83
C ILE A 41 -11.02 -10.78 -7.39
N SER A 42 -10.49 -11.33 -6.29
CA SER A 42 -9.36 -10.77 -5.57
C SER A 42 -8.56 -11.80 -4.77
N THR A 43 -7.44 -11.36 -4.24
CA THR A 43 -6.68 -12.06 -3.20
C THR A 43 -6.67 -11.20 -1.94
N LEU A 44 -7.20 -11.77 -0.86
CA LEU A 44 -7.18 -11.23 0.49
C LEU A 44 -5.82 -11.50 1.12
N LEU A 45 -5.19 -10.45 1.67
CA LEU A 45 -4.06 -10.55 2.58
C LEU A 45 -4.48 -10.00 3.94
N VAL A 46 -4.30 -10.76 5.01
CA VAL A 46 -4.52 -10.33 6.40
C VAL A 46 -3.23 -10.52 7.19
N GLY A 47 -2.80 -9.48 7.89
CA GLY A 47 -1.55 -9.47 8.64
C GLY A 47 -1.05 -8.05 8.94
N PRO A 48 0.18 -7.90 9.43
CA PRO A 48 0.68 -6.61 9.89
C PRO A 48 1.06 -5.72 8.69
N PRO A 49 0.79 -4.40 8.74
CA PRO A 49 1.02 -3.50 7.60
C PRO A 49 2.44 -3.53 7.03
N GLU A 50 3.44 -3.60 7.92
CA GLU A 50 4.86 -3.69 7.56
C GLU A 50 5.22 -4.97 6.78
N VAL A 51 4.30 -5.93 6.69
CA VAL A 51 4.40 -7.14 5.84
C VAL A 51 3.46 -7.06 4.65
N LEU A 52 2.25 -6.50 4.83
CA LEU A 52 1.26 -6.35 3.76
C LEU A 52 1.81 -5.58 2.56
N PHE A 53 2.39 -4.39 2.77
CA PHE A 53 2.89 -3.57 1.67
C PHE A 53 4.08 -4.19 0.93
N PRO A 54 5.09 -4.79 1.60
CA PRO A 54 6.12 -5.58 0.92
C PRO A 54 5.57 -6.76 0.11
N ALA A 55 4.58 -7.50 0.64
CA ALA A 55 3.96 -8.61 -0.09
C ALA A 55 3.21 -8.12 -1.34
N MET A 56 2.44 -7.03 -1.22
CA MET A 56 1.78 -6.39 -2.36
C MET A 56 2.78 -5.89 -3.41
N ARG A 57 3.89 -5.30 -2.96
CA ARG A 57 4.99 -4.85 -3.83
C ARG A 57 5.57 -6.01 -4.61
N ASP A 58 5.93 -7.09 -3.94
CA ASP A 58 6.61 -8.23 -4.56
C ASP A 58 5.69 -8.97 -5.53
N LEU A 59 4.42 -9.15 -5.16
CA LEU A 59 3.37 -9.62 -6.07
C LEU A 59 3.29 -8.76 -7.33
N PHE A 60 3.21 -7.45 -7.19
CA PHE A 60 3.08 -6.55 -8.33
C PHE A 60 4.34 -6.50 -9.20
N VAL A 61 5.52 -6.48 -8.57
CA VAL A 61 6.81 -6.50 -9.28
C VAL A 61 6.98 -7.82 -10.03
N ALA A 62 6.59 -8.96 -9.45
CA ALA A 62 6.60 -10.24 -10.15
C ALA A 62 5.72 -10.23 -11.40
N ALA A 63 4.52 -9.67 -11.31
CA ALA A 63 3.64 -9.49 -12.46
C ALA A 63 4.25 -8.55 -13.52
N ALA A 64 4.76 -7.39 -13.09
CA ALA A 64 5.34 -6.38 -13.98
C ALA A 64 6.60 -6.87 -14.72
N LYS A 65 7.37 -7.80 -14.13
CA LYS A 65 8.53 -8.45 -14.76
C LYS A 65 8.19 -9.29 -15.99
N SER A 66 6.90 -9.62 -16.22
CA SER A 66 6.44 -10.21 -17.48
C SER A 66 6.62 -9.26 -18.69
N GLY A 67 6.86 -7.97 -18.45
CA GLY A 67 6.91 -6.93 -19.48
C GLY A 67 5.53 -6.50 -20.01
N ARG A 68 4.44 -7.14 -19.55
CA ARG A 68 3.07 -6.77 -19.91
C ARG A 68 2.62 -5.54 -19.11
N HIS A 69 1.71 -4.75 -19.68
CA HIS A 69 1.00 -3.72 -18.92
C HIS A 69 0.20 -4.42 -17.82
N CYS A 70 0.54 -4.13 -16.57
CA CYS A 70 -0.11 -4.68 -15.40
C CYS A 70 -0.64 -3.56 -14.51
N VAL A 71 -1.83 -3.76 -13.96
CA VAL A 71 -2.43 -2.89 -12.95
C VAL A 71 -2.73 -3.70 -11.68
N LEU A 72 -2.34 -3.18 -10.52
CA LEU A 72 -2.82 -3.65 -9.23
C LEU A 72 -3.83 -2.65 -8.69
N SER A 73 -5.01 -3.13 -8.32
CA SER A 73 -6.00 -2.37 -7.56
C SER A 73 -6.11 -2.97 -6.17
N ALA A 74 -6.15 -2.13 -5.14
CA ALA A 74 -6.27 -2.61 -3.77
C ALA A 74 -7.08 -1.69 -2.87
N ALA A 75 -7.95 -2.31 -2.06
CA ALA A 75 -8.55 -1.69 -0.89
C ALA A 75 -7.80 -2.19 0.36
N VAL A 76 -7.11 -1.29 1.05
CA VAL A 76 -6.35 -1.58 2.27
C VAL A 76 -7.07 -0.97 3.46
N SER A 77 -7.20 -1.70 4.56
CA SER A 77 -7.95 -1.25 5.74
C SER A 77 -7.29 -1.70 7.03
N ARG A 78 -7.35 -0.86 8.07
CA ARG A 78 -7.04 -1.23 9.45
C ARG A 78 -8.08 -0.65 10.41
N GLY A 79 -8.38 -1.38 11.49
CA GLY A 79 -9.21 -0.88 12.58
C GLY A 79 -10.69 -0.74 12.22
N CYS A 80 -11.21 -1.60 11.35
CA CYS A 80 -12.62 -1.61 10.98
C CYS A 80 -13.51 -1.84 12.23
N PRO A 81 -14.55 -1.01 12.47
CA PRO A 81 -15.45 -1.22 13.60
C PRO A 81 -16.17 -2.56 13.54
N GLY A 82 -16.19 -3.29 14.66
CA GLY A 82 -16.89 -4.57 14.79
C GLY A 82 -16.05 -5.80 14.42
N GLU A 83 -14.85 -5.62 13.85
CA GLU A 83 -13.91 -6.71 13.62
C GLU A 83 -13.00 -6.88 14.86
N PRO A 84 -12.94 -8.07 15.47
CA PRO A 84 -12.02 -8.31 16.58
C PRO A 84 -10.56 -8.25 16.11
N ASP A 85 -9.69 -7.81 17.00
CA ASP A 85 -8.25 -7.84 16.75
C ASP A 85 -7.77 -9.28 16.55
N ASP A 86 -7.04 -9.51 15.45
CA ASP A 86 -6.40 -10.79 15.15
C ASP A 86 -4.90 -10.72 15.54
N PRO A 87 -4.37 -11.68 16.33
CA PRO A 87 -2.96 -11.74 16.67
C PRO A 87 -2.01 -11.69 15.47
N ILE A 88 -2.41 -12.20 14.31
CA ILE A 88 -1.60 -12.15 13.09
C ILE A 88 -1.35 -10.70 12.62
N CYS A 89 -2.23 -9.76 12.99
CA CYS A 89 -2.15 -8.35 12.60
C CYS A 89 -1.37 -7.48 13.60
N ARG A 90 -0.74 -8.07 14.62
CA ARG A 90 0.05 -7.30 15.60
C ARG A 90 1.21 -6.61 14.88
N SER A 91 1.30 -5.29 15.09
CA SER A 91 2.33 -4.43 14.52
C SER A 91 2.84 -3.47 15.59
N GLU A 92 4.12 -3.14 15.53
CA GLU A 92 4.74 -2.12 16.38
C GLU A 92 4.55 -0.70 15.82
N GLU A 93 4.15 -0.58 14.54
CA GLU A 93 3.97 0.70 13.86
C GLU A 93 2.58 1.32 14.10
N ILE A 94 1.60 0.50 14.48
CA ILE A 94 0.20 0.89 14.68
C ILE A 94 -0.32 0.45 16.06
N GLY A 95 -1.31 1.17 16.60
CA GLY A 95 -1.93 0.85 17.90
C GLY A 95 -1.21 1.43 19.14
N GLY A 96 0.00 1.97 18.99
CA GLY A 96 0.69 2.72 20.05
C GLY A 96 0.18 4.16 20.24
N PRO A 97 0.59 4.85 21.32
CA PRO A 97 0.26 6.27 21.53
C PRO A 97 0.80 7.13 20.38
N ALA A 98 0.02 8.12 19.96
CA ALA A 98 0.41 9.02 18.88
C ALA A 98 1.62 9.87 19.31
N ILE A 99 2.73 9.74 18.56
CA ILE A 99 3.87 10.65 18.66
C ILE A 99 3.61 11.92 17.82
N PRO A 100 4.33 13.04 18.07
CA PRO A 100 4.10 14.30 17.36
C PRO A 100 4.13 14.15 15.83
N LEU A 101 3.25 14.87 15.14
CA LEU A 101 3.08 14.74 13.69
C LEU A 101 4.38 14.99 12.91
N ASP A 102 5.18 15.98 13.32
CA ASP A 102 6.47 16.25 12.67
C ASP A 102 7.47 15.09 12.84
N ASP A 103 7.43 14.36 13.95
CA ASP A 103 8.29 13.20 14.20
C ASP A 103 7.88 12.03 13.31
N ARG A 104 6.56 11.83 13.16
CA ARG A 104 5.98 10.84 12.23
C ARG A 104 6.40 11.13 10.79
N LYS A 105 6.32 12.38 10.33
CA LYS A 105 6.77 12.79 8.99
C LYS A 105 8.27 12.53 8.79
N ARG A 106 9.13 12.85 9.77
CA ARG A 106 10.57 12.57 9.67
C ARG A 106 10.87 11.07 9.63
N ALA A 107 10.15 10.27 10.42
CA ALA A 107 10.29 8.81 10.40
C ALA A 107 9.85 8.22 9.05
N ALA A 108 8.71 8.66 8.51
CA ALA A 108 8.21 8.27 7.20
C ALA A 108 9.22 8.53 6.08
N LEU A 109 9.77 9.75 6.03
CA LEU A 109 10.77 10.11 5.02
C LEU A 109 12.04 9.27 5.11
N ARG A 110 12.49 8.94 6.33
CA ARG A 110 13.64 8.03 6.52
C ARG A 110 13.35 6.61 6.05
N ALA A 111 12.16 6.08 6.35
CA ALA A 111 11.75 4.74 5.92
C ALA A 111 11.70 4.64 4.39
N VAL A 112 11.08 5.63 3.73
CA VAL A 112 11.06 5.69 2.25
C VAL A 112 12.48 5.79 1.68
N GLY A 113 13.33 6.66 2.23
CA GLY A 113 14.71 6.83 1.77
C GLY A 113 15.63 5.63 1.99
N ALA A 114 15.31 4.75 2.94
CA ALA A 114 16.05 3.51 3.22
C ALA A 114 15.60 2.33 2.35
N THR A 115 14.56 2.51 1.53
CA THR A 115 14.00 1.42 0.72
C THR A 115 14.93 1.06 -0.43
N LEU A 116 15.19 -0.25 -0.60
CA LEU A 116 15.96 -0.76 -1.73
C LEU A 116 15.16 -0.63 -3.04
N SER A 117 15.86 -0.27 -4.11
CA SER A 117 15.29 -0.22 -5.46
C SER A 117 14.86 -1.62 -5.91
N THR A 118 13.66 -1.73 -6.48
CA THR A 118 13.22 -2.96 -7.16
C THR A 118 13.56 -2.95 -8.65
N ASN A 119 14.05 -1.81 -9.17
CA ASN A 119 14.27 -1.52 -10.59
C ASN A 119 13.00 -1.68 -11.43
N GLN A 120 11.84 -1.46 -10.83
CA GLN A 120 10.54 -1.51 -11.51
C GLN A 120 9.86 -0.15 -11.43
N PRO A 121 9.91 0.67 -12.51
CA PRO A 121 9.18 1.92 -12.56
C PRO A 121 7.67 1.68 -12.52
N VAL A 122 6.96 2.46 -11.72
CA VAL A 122 5.51 2.43 -11.58
C VAL A 122 4.92 3.83 -11.51
N ALA A 123 3.65 3.95 -11.89
CA ALA A 123 2.81 5.09 -11.53
C ALA A 123 1.69 4.59 -10.63
N ALA A 124 1.37 5.32 -9.58
CA ALA A 124 0.27 5.01 -8.69
C ALA A 124 -0.68 6.20 -8.55
N GLN A 125 -1.92 5.89 -8.24
CA GLN A 125 -2.85 6.83 -7.63
C GLN A 125 -3.40 6.21 -6.36
N PHE A 126 -3.64 7.02 -5.34
CA PHE A 126 -4.29 6.54 -4.14
C PHE A 126 -5.07 7.63 -3.44
N SER A 127 -6.00 7.19 -2.58
CA SER A 127 -6.81 8.01 -1.70
C SER A 127 -6.65 7.50 -0.28
N LEU A 128 -6.43 8.40 0.68
CA LEU A 128 -6.37 8.08 2.11
C LEU A 128 -7.67 8.55 2.77
N TYR A 129 -8.32 7.64 3.49
CA TYR A 129 -9.50 7.94 4.29
C TYR A 129 -9.20 7.67 5.75
N VAL A 130 -9.11 8.76 6.53
CA VAL A 130 -9.01 8.71 7.99
C VAL A 130 -10.43 8.85 8.54
N MET A 131 -11.00 7.77 9.05
CA MET A 131 -12.38 7.75 9.54
C MET A 131 -12.43 8.21 11.00
N GLY A 132 -13.38 9.08 11.32
CA GLY A 132 -13.61 9.58 12.68
C GLY A 132 -14.02 11.05 12.70
N THR A 133 -14.31 11.55 13.90
CA THR A 133 -14.61 12.97 14.17
C THR A 133 -13.45 13.62 14.92
N GLY A 134 -13.12 14.88 14.61
CA GLY A 134 -12.00 15.60 15.23
C GLY A 134 -10.83 15.84 14.26
N ASP A 135 -9.63 15.44 14.66
CA ASP A 135 -8.33 15.87 14.10
C ASP A 135 -7.98 15.26 12.72
N HIS A 136 -8.95 14.64 12.04
CA HIS A 136 -8.76 13.96 10.75
C HIS A 136 -8.12 14.88 9.68
N MET A 137 -8.44 16.17 9.68
CA MET A 137 -7.86 17.12 8.74
C MET A 137 -6.36 17.33 8.99
N ASP A 138 -5.91 17.39 10.24
CA ASP A 138 -4.49 17.53 10.58
C ASP A 138 -3.69 16.31 10.13
N GLU A 139 -4.28 15.12 10.26
CA GLU A 139 -3.72 13.87 9.76
C GLU A 139 -3.59 13.87 8.23
N ILE A 140 -4.64 14.31 7.51
CA ILE A 140 -4.64 14.42 6.06
C ILE A 140 -3.60 15.45 5.59
N TYR A 141 -3.56 16.64 6.19
CA TYR A 141 -2.57 17.66 5.83
C TYR A 141 -1.14 17.24 6.16
N GLY A 142 -0.93 16.55 7.29
CA GLY A 142 0.34 15.94 7.65
C GLY A 142 0.80 14.91 6.62
N CYS A 143 -0.12 14.05 6.18
CA CYS A 143 0.15 13.08 5.12
C CYS A 143 0.50 13.79 3.82
N ILE A 144 -0.24 14.84 3.42
CA ILE A 144 0.07 15.63 2.21
C ILE A 144 1.47 16.27 2.28
N ASP A 145 1.87 16.83 3.41
CA ASP A 145 3.22 17.38 3.61
C ASP A 145 4.29 16.29 3.43
N PHE A 146 4.08 15.13 4.04
CA PHE A 146 4.94 13.96 3.85
C PHE A 146 5.02 13.55 2.38
N LEU A 147 3.88 13.36 1.71
CA LEU A 147 3.82 12.91 0.31
C LEU A 147 4.61 13.85 -0.60
N LYS A 148 4.40 15.17 -0.48
CA LYS A 148 5.13 16.18 -1.28
C LYS A 148 6.65 16.13 -1.10
N ARG A 149 7.13 15.54 -0.01
CA ARG A 149 8.56 15.41 0.33
C ARG A 149 9.10 13.99 0.14
N SER A 150 8.26 13.02 -0.19
CA SER A 150 8.61 11.59 -0.32
C SER A 150 9.56 11.27 -1.47
N GLY A 151 9.71 12.18 -2.45
CA GLY A 151 10.48 11.95 -3.67
C GLY A 151 9.72 11.17 -4.76
N VAL A 152 8.54 10.62 -4.46
CA VAL A 152 7.69 9.92 -5.44
C VAL A 152 6.38 10.65 -5.74
N PHE A 153 6.12 11.81 -5.12
CA PHE A 153 4.94 12.61 -5.43
C PHE A 153 5.05 13.23 -6.82
N GLU A 154 4.04 12.97 -7.66
CA GLU A 154 3.95 13.58 -8.99
C GLU A 154 3.04 14.81 -8.95
N ARG A 155 1.77 14.62 -8.55
CA ARG A 155 0.77 15.69 -8.49
C ARG A 155 -0.48 15.29 -7.74
N SER A 156 -1.24 16.30 -7.31
CA SER A 156 -2.63 16.12 -6.90
C SER A 156 -3.54 15.92 -8.12
N LYS A 157 -4.57 15.09 -7.97
CA LYS A 157 -5.66 14.88 -8.93
C LYS A 157 -6.99 15.13 -8.21
N HIS A 158 -8.08 15.25 -8.97
CA HIS A 158 -9.39 15.15 -8.34
C HIS A 158 -9.52 13.78 -7.65
N PHE A 159 -9.95 13.82 -6.39
CA PHE A 159 -10.22 12.66 -5.52
C PHE A 159 -9.02 11.87 -5.02
N CYS A 160 -7.83 12.01 -5.62
CA CYS A 160 -6.67 11.16 -5.31
C CYS A 160 -5.34 11.91 -5.47
N THR A 161 -4.25 11.31 -4.97
CA THR A 161 -2.88 11.76 -5.20
C THR A 161 -2.18 10.83 -6.18
N LYS A 162 -1.45 11.38 -7.15
CA LYS A 162 -0.63 10.61 -8.09
C LYS A 162 0.82 10.54 -7.61
N LEU A 163 1.35 9.32 -7.55
CA LEU A 163 2.75 9.02 -7.26
C LEU A 163 3.42 8.39 -8.49
N ARG A 164 4.74 8.53 -8.60
CA ARG A 164 5.57 7.91 -9.64
C ARG A 164 6.99 7.71 -9.13
N GLY A 165 7.57 6.56 -9.45
CA GLY A 165 8.94 6.22 -9.06
C GLY A 165 9.21 4.72 -9.17
N ASP A 166 10.26 4.26 -8.50
CA ASP A 166 10.50 2.84 -8.29
C ASP A 166 9.41 2.22 -7.40
N ALA A 167 9.01 0.98 -7.70
CA ALA A 167 7.96 0.30 -6.94
C ALA A 167 8.30 0.20 -5.45
N GLY A 168 9.57 -0.03 -5.09
CA GLY A 168 10.01 -0.04 -3.69
C GLY A 168 9.61 1.25 -2.96
N ALA A 169 10.05 2.40 -3.48
CA ALA A 169 9.78 3.70 -2.87
C ALA A 169 8.28 4.07 -2.88
N VAL A 170 7.55 3.70 -3.94
CA VAL A 170 6.09 3.95 -4.03
C VAL A 170 5.32 3.14 -3.00
N PHE A 171 5.57 1.83 -2.88
CA PHE A 171 4.90 1.00 -1.88
C PHE A 171 5.31 1.37 -0.45
N ALA A 172 6.57 1.72 -0.21
CA ALA A 172 7.00 2.24 1.09
C ALA A 172 6.26 3.54 1.43
N THR A 173 6.09 4.46 0.47
CA THR A 173 5.34 5.70 0.68
C THR A 173 3.88 5.43 1.05
N LEU A 174 3.23 4.43 0.43
CA LEU A 174 1.88 4.01 0.75
C LEU A 174 1.79 3.36 2.15
N ASN A 175 2.78 2.53 2.53
CA ASN A 175 2.89 1.98 3.88
C ASN A 175 2.95 3.08 4.93
N GLU A 176 3.87 4.02 4.77
CA GLU A 176 4.03 5.11 5.74
C GLU A 176 2.80 6.01 5.80
N ALA A 177 2.15 6.27 4.65
CA ALA A 177 0.87 6.99 4.61
C ALA A 177 -0.21 6.28 5.45
N PHE A 178 -0.29 4.95 5.35
CA PHE A 178 -1.28 4.13 6.03
C PHE A 178 -1.01 3.96 7.53
N CYS A 179 0.23 3.66 7.91
CA CYS A 179 0.61 3.39 9.29
C CYS A 179 0.68 4.67 10.13
N ARG A 180 1.27 5.73 9.56
CA ARG A 180 1.66 6.91 10.35
C ARG A 180 0.66 8.05 10.32
N PHE A 181 -0.34 8.05 9.43
CA PHE A 181 -1.31 9.14 9.37
C PHE A 181 -2.72 8.61 9.62
N GLY A 182 -3.37 9.19 10.61
CA GLY A 182 -4.58 8.70 11.26
C GLY A 182 -4.36 8.37 12.74
N PRO A 183 -5.43 8.30 13.55
CA PRO A 183 -5.32 7.95 14.96
C PRO A 183 -4.68 6.57 15.15
N GLY A 184 -3.87 6.40 16.20
CA GLY A 184 -3.16 5.13 16.47
C GLY A 184 -4.10 3.92 16.56
N ALA A 185 -5.27 4.10 17.16
CA ALA A 185 -6.37 3.12 17.26
C ALA A 185 -7.55 3.42 16.30
N GLY A 186 -7.33 4.23 15.26
CA GLY A 186 -8.37 4.68 14.34
C GLY A 186 -8.60 3.76 13.14
N HIS A 187 -9.77 3.89 12.52
CA HIS A 187 -10.08 3.23 11.25
C HIS A 187 -9.48 4.04 10.09
N VAL A 188 -8.54 3.44 9.37
CA VAL A 188 -7.89 4.05 8.21
C VAL A 188 -8.01 3.12 7.03
N THR A 189 -8.36 3.68 5.86
CA THR A 189 -8.40 2.92 4.61
C THR A 189 -7.63 3.63 3.49
N LEU A 190 -7.06 2.83 2.59
CA LEU A 190 -6.54 3.29 1.30
C LEU A 190 -7.32 2.64 0.17
N ASP A 191 -7.63 3.43 -0.85
CA ASP A 191 -7.93 2.93 -2.20
C ASP A 191 -6.72 3.21 -3.09
N ILE A 192 -6.18 2.17 -3.72
CA ILE A 192 -4.89 2.20 -4.41
C ILE A 192 -5.04 1.62 -5.81
N THR A 193 -4.51 2.31 -6.81
CA THR A 193 -4.28 1.76 -8.15
C THR A 193 -2.83 1.99 -8.56
N ILE A 194 -2.12 0.94 -8.95
CA ILE A 194 -0.70 0.98 -9.36
C ILE A 194 -0.59 0.38 -10.75
N SER A 195 0.17 1.03 -11.63
CA SER A 195 0.33 0.67 -13.04
C SER A 195 1.81 0.58 -13.40
N ALA A 196 2.17 -0.50 -14.10
CA ALA A 196 3.50 -0.77 -14.64
C ALA A 196 3.41 -1.10 -16.13
N ASN A 197 4.42 -0.70 -16.91
CA ASN A 197 4.52 -0.98 -18.35
C ASN A 197 3.30 -0.48 -19.17
N SER A 198 2.68 0.62 -18.74
CA SER A 198 1.57 1.21 -19.49
C SER A 198 2.07 1.72 -20.85
N PRO A 199 1.35 1.46 -21.97
CA PRO A 199 1.77 1.88 -23.30
C PRO A 199 1.77 3.40 -23.50
N THR A 200 1.16 4.15 -22.58
CA THR A 200 1.12 5.62 -22.58
C THR A 200 2.09 6.25 -21.58
N ALA A 201 2.95 5.44 -20.93
CA ALA A 201 4.05 5.92 -20.11
C ALA A 201 5.19 6.41 -21.01
N ALA A 202 4.95 7.53 -21.71
CA ALA A 202 5.98 8.33 -22.34
C ALA A 202 6.66 9.23 -21.29
#